data_AF-A0A2N6NGI8-F1
#
_entry.id   AF-A0A2N6NGI8-F1
#
_cell.length_a   1.000
_cell.length_b   1.000
_cell.length_c   1.000
_cell.angle_alpha   90.00
_cell.angle_beta   90.00
_cell.angle_gamma   90.00
#
_symmetry.space_group_name_H-M   'P 1'
#
loop_
_entity.id
_entity.type
_entity.pdbx_description
1 polymer ?
#
loop_
_entity_poly.entity_id
_entity_poly.type
_entity_poly.pdbx_seq_one_letter_code
_entity_poly.pdbx_strand_id
1 'polypeptide(L)'
;MAGQLACLSSRASKQVVTKLLVVFFCAGFILTLIKFTPSDVLPDSIQSFKAVPDATTRSNYRACRENNIAGSQHRWNAARQRYLHLKDDKFTCKEAANIGELTGGFPRARFYSIAMQTYNRRDELNETLHSILSEEIPSLLEVVVVWNNVDEQAPADYVSKHRVPVRYRQSPVNSLNQKLWPDPAYKTQAILLSDDDVHYHPSDVEFAFQAWREFGQHRMTGALARCAEPIEDGKLRYSLCAEDQDAYAMVLTSLAFAHISFMDYYWSDEADMTTMRKYVDRHMNCEDIAMNHVTSLLTGQGPLQVAGRKRYVNMEPASGISRKPGHLGARSQCLDDFADIFGCKALINETGHIQRSVVVL
;
A
#
# COMPACT_ATOMS: atom_id res chain seq x y z
N MET A 1 -6.39 42.13 -44.78
CA MET A 1 -5.73 41.33 -43.73
C MET A 1 -6.22 39.87 -43.61
N ALA A 2 -7.25 39.42 -44.34
CA ALA A 2 -7.76 38.04 -44.21
C ALA A 2 -6.95 36.96 -44.98
N GLY A 3 -6.26 37.31 -46.07
CA GLY A 3 -5.54 36.35 -46.92
C GLY A 3 -4.20 35.83 -46.36
N GLN A 4 -3.54 36.57 -45.46
CA GLN A 4 -2.25 36.15 -44.89
C GLN A 4 -2.41 35.21 -43.68
N LEU A 5 -3.51 35.33 -42.92
CA LEU A 5 -3.83 34.45 -41.78
C LEU A 5 -4.21 33.02 -42.22
N ALA A 6 -4.92 32.87 -43.35
CA ALA A 6 -5.28 31.55 -43.90
C ALA A 6 -4.06 30.74 -44.39
N CYS A 7 -3.03 31.41 -44.90
CA CYS A 7 -1.82 30.75 -45.40
C CYS A 7 -0.89 30.27 -44.26
N LEU A 8 -0.83 31.02 -43.16
CA LEU A 8 -0.05 30.65 -41.95
C LEU A 8 -0.68 29.47 -41.20
N SER A 9 -2.01 29.44 -41.07
CA SER A 9 -2.77 28.33 -40.48
C SER A 9 -2.56 27.01 -41.24
N SER A 10 -2.57 27.06 -42.58
CA SER A 10 -2.34 25.90 -43.44
C SER A 10 -0.94 25.29 -43.32
N ARG A 11 0.10 26.12 -43.21
CA ARG A 11 1.49 25.66 -43.05
C ARG A 11 1.77 25.08 -41.66
N ALA A 12 1.26 25.72 -40.60
CA ALA A 12 1.41 25.23 -39.24
C ALA A 12 0.68 23.89 -39.02
N SER A 13 -0.54 23.75 -39.55
CA SER A 13 -1.32 22.51 -39.46
C SER A 13 -0.64 21.35 -40.20
N LYS A 14 -0.09 21.60 -41.40
CA LYS A 14 0.69 20.59 -42.14
C LYS A 14 1.95 20.15 -41.38
N GLN A 15 2.69 21.08 -40.76
CA GLN A 15 3.87 20.72 -39.96
C GLN A 15 3.54 19.91 -38.71
N VAL A 16 2.40 20.17 -38.05
CA VAL A 16 1.94 19.39 -36.89
C VAL A 16 1.53 17.98 -37.32
N VAL A 17 0.78 17.85 -38.43
CA VAL A 17 0.37 16.54 -38.97
C VAL A 17 1.59 15.71 -39.41
N THR A 18 2.57 16.33 -40.08
CA THR A 18 3.81 15.63 -40.46
C THR A 18 4.63 15.20 -39.24
N LYS A 19 4.75 16.03 -38.20
CA LYS A 19 5.45 15.65 -36.96
C LYS A 19 4.74 14.51 -36.22
N LEU A 20 3.41 14.55 -36.15
CA LEU A 20 2.61 13.46 -35.56
C LEU A 20 2.80 12.16 -36.35
N LEU A 21 2.68 12.19 -37.68
CA LEU A 21 2.92 11.03 -38.53
C LEU A 21 4.33 10.47 -38.35
N VAL A 22 5.36 11.31 -38.32
CA VAL A 22 6.74 10.86 -38.08
C VAL A 22 6.89 10.21 -36.70
N VAL A 23 6.28 10.77 -35.65
CA VAL A 23 6.30 10.15 -34.31
C VAL A 23 5.58 8.80 -34.32
N PHE A 24 4.43 8.68 -34.97
CA PHE A 24 3.70 7.41 -35.10
C PHE A 24 4.47 6.36 -35.90
N PHE A 25 5.09 6.75 -37.01
CA PHE A 25 5.92 5.86 -37.81
C PHE A 25 7.20 5.45 -37.06
N CYS A 26 7.86 6.37 -36.35
CA CYS A 26 9.02 6.06 -35.51
C CYS A 26 8.65 5.12 -34.36
N ALA A 27 7.53 5.35 -33.67
CA ALA A 27 7.08 4.49 -32.58
C ALA A 27 6.68 3.10 -33.08
N GLY A 28 5.96 3.02 -34.21
CA GLY A 28 5.61 1.75 -34.86
C GLY A 28 6.85 0.98 -35.32
N PHE A 29 7.84 1.68 -35.88
CA PHE A 29 9.09 1.07 -36.33
C PHE A 29 9.94 0.57 -35.15
N ILE A 30 10.03 1.33 -34.05
CA ILE A 30 10.71 0.90 -32.82
C ILE A 30 10.03 -0.34 -32.22
N LEU A 31 8.70 -0.36 -32.13
CA LEU A 31 7.94 -1.52 -31.64
C LEU A 31 8.13 -2.76 -32.52
N THR A 32 8.24 -2.56 -33.84
CA THR A 32 8.48 -3.64 -34.79
C THR A 32 9.92 -4.17 -34.65
N LEU A 33 10.91 -3.29 -34.50
CA LEU A 33 12.30 -3.66 -34.25
C LEU A 33 12.44 -4.46 -32.95
N ILE A 34 11.80 -4.02 -31.86
CA ILE A 34 11.80 -4.74 -30.57
C ILE A 34 11.29 -6.17 -30.73
N LYS A 35 10.22 -6.39 -31.52
CA LYS A 35 9.64 -7.72 -31.79
C LYS A 35 10.58 -8.66 -32.56
N PHE A 36 11.51 -8.14 -33.34
CA PHE A 36 12.45 -8.95 -34.15
C PHE A 36 13.86 -9.02 -33.54
N THR A 37 14.13 -8.30 -32.46
CA THR A 37 15.38 -8.46 -31.69
C THR A 37 15.36 -9.75 -30.88
N PRO A 38 16.40 -10.59 -30.96
CA PRO A 38 16.61 -11.73 -30.07
C PRO A 38 16.59 -11.30 -28.60
N SER A 39 15.99 -12.12 -27.74
CA SER A 39 15.75 -11.82 -26.32
C SER A 39 17.04 -11.49 -25.57
N ASP A 40 18.16 -12.09 -25.96
CA ASP A 40 19.50 -11.94 -25.38
C ASP A 40 20.17 -10.59 -25.67
N VAL A 41 19.60 -9.76 -26.55
CA VAL A 41 20.16 -8.45 -26.97
C VAL A 41 19.39 -7.26 -26.34
N LEU A 42 18.18 -7.48 -25.83
CA LEU A 42 17.36 -6.44 -25.22
C LEU A 42 17.75 -6.22 -23.75
N PRO A 43 17.92 -4.98 -23.27
CA PRO A 43 18.15 -4.73 -21.84
C PRO A 43 16.97 -5.26 -21.01
N ASP A 44 17.23 -5.77 -19.79
CA ASP A 44 16.23 -6.38 -18.89
C ASP A 44 14.99 -5.49 -18.67
N SER A 45 15.15 -4.18 -18.81
CA SER A 45 14.07 -3.19 -18.75
C SER A 45 13.03 -3.34 -19.86
N ILE A 46 13.37 -3.92 -21.01
CA ILE A 46 12.48 -4.13 -22.17
C ILE A 46 11.90 -5.55 -22.18
N GLN A 47 12.65 -6.55 -21.70
CA GLN A 47 12.18 -7.94 -21.66
C GLN A 47 11.00 -8.17 -20.71
N SER A 48 10.81 -7.31 -19.70
CA SER A 48 9.76 -7.47 -18.69
C SER A 48 8.40 -6.89 -19.06
N PHE A 49 8.22 -6.34 -20.27
CA PHE A 49 6.91 -5.82 -20.69
C PHE A 49 6.02 -6.99 -21.13
N LYS A 50 5.27 -7.57 -20.18
CA LYS A 50 3.98 -8.18 -20.53
C LYS A 50 3.22 -7.10 -21.31
N ALA A 51 2.76 -7.43 -22.52
CA ALA A 51 1.97 -6.48 -23.31
C ALA A 51 0.77 -6.03 -22.47
N VAL A 52 0.53 -4.72 -22.39
CA VAL A 52 -0.63 -4.18 -21.68
C VAL A 52 -1.89 -4.80 -22.30
N PRO A 53 -2.72 -5.51 -21.51
CA PRO A 53 -3.95 -6.11 -22.00
C PRO A 53 -4.86 -5.09 -22.69
N ASP A 54 -5.53 -5.51 -23.76
CA ASP A 54 -6.55 -4.69 -24.41
C ASP A 54 -7.82 -4.56 -23.55
N ALA A 55 -8.72 -3.65 -23.93
CA ALA A 55 -9.97 -3.38 -23.23
C ALA A 55 -10.83 -4.64 -23.06
N THR A 56 -10.94 -5.47 -24.12
CA THR A 56 -11.74 -6.70 -24.11
C THR A 56 -11.16 -7.73 -23.15
N THR A 57 -9.84 -7.85 -23.07
CA THR A 57 -9.15 -8.74 -22.14
C THR A 57 -9.40 -8.29 -20.71
N ARG A 58 -9.22 -7.00 -20.41
CA ARG A 58 -9.44 -6.45 -19.06
C ARG A 58 -10.90 -6.53 -18.61
N SER A 59 -11.86 -6.27 -19.51
CA SER A 59 -13.28 -6.43 -19.20
C SER A 59 -13.67 -7.86 -18.82
N ASN A 60 -12.91 -8.84 -19.32
CA ASN A 60 -13.11 -10.25 -19.02
C ASN A 60 -12.42 -10.73 -17.74
N TYR A 61 -11.62 -9.87 -17.07
CA TYR A 61 -11.02 -10.22 -15.79
C TYR A 61 -12.09 -10.53 -14.75
N ARG A 62 -12.02 -11.75 -14.22
CA ARG A 62 -12.84 -12.20 -13.10
C ARG A 62 -12.12 -11.91 -11.79
N ALA A 63 -12.86 -12.02 -10.68
CA ALA A 63 -12.25 -12.07 -9.36
C ALA A 63 -11.18 -13.16 -9.31
N CYS A 64 -10.06 -12.88 -8.66
CA CYS A 64 -9.02 -13.89 -8.43
C CYS A 64 -9.61 -15.07 -7.65
N ARG A 65 -9.26 -16.31 -8.04
CA ARG A 65 -9.78 -17.55 -7.44
C ARG A 65 -8.65 -18.34 -6.79
N GLU A 66 -8.97 -19.11 -5.74
CA GLU A 66 -8.04 -19.96 -4.99
C GLU A 66 -7.11 -20.79 -5.89
N ASN A 67 -7.64 -21.39 -6.96
CA ASN A 67 -6.87 -22.22 -7.88
C ASN A 67 -5.77 -21.44 -8.64
N ASN A 68 -6.00 -20.14 -8.91
CA ASN A 68 -5.05 -19.30 -9.65
C ASN A 68 -3.99 -18.68 -8.72
N ILE A 69 -4.19 -18.77 -7.40
CA ILE A 69 -3.32 -18.14 -6.40
C ILE A 69 -2.64 -19.17 -5.50
N ALA A 70 -2.78 -20.47 -5.75
CA ALA A 70 -2.26 -21.52 -4.87
C ALA A 70 -0.75 -21.38 -4.59
N GLY A 71 0.04 -20.96 -5.59
CA GLY A 71 1.47 -20.68 -5.42
C GLY A 71 1.74 -19.49 -4.50
N SER A 72 1.04 -18.37 -4.72
CA SER A 72 1.07 -17.18 -3.88
C SER A 72 0.63 -17.50 -2.44
N GLN A 73 -0.44 -18.30 -2.28
CA GLN A 73 -0.95 -18.76 -1.00
C GLN A 73 0.08 -19.59 -0.24
N HIS A 74 0.74 -20.53 -0.94
CA HIS A 74 1.78 -21.36 -0.34
C HIS A 74 2.95 -20.51 0.16
N ARG A 75 3.42 -19.54 -0.63
CA ARG A 75 4.50 -18.63 -0.23
C ARG A 75 4.10 -17.75 0.95
N TRP A 76 2.90 -17.17 0.94
CA TRP A 76 2.40 -16.39 2.05
C TRP A 76 2.21 -17.22 3.32
N ASN A 77 1.72 -18.46 3.20
CA ASN A 77 1.65 -19.38 4.34
C ASN A 77 3.03 -19.65 4.93
N ALA A 78 4.05 -19.86 4.10
CA ALA A 78 5.43 -19.97 4.57
C ALA A 78 5.92 -18.68 5.26
N ALA A 79 5.56 -17.50 4.75
CA ALA A 79 5.83 -16.22 5.41
C ALA A 79 5.16 -16.13 6.79
N ARG A 80 3.89 -16.51 6.92
CA ARG A 80 3.20 -16.56 8.23
C ARG A 80 3.94 -17.46 9.23
N GLN A 81 4.38 -18.64 8.79
CA GLN A 81 5.12 -19.56 9.65
C GLN A 81 6.42 -18.95 10.16
N ARG A 82 7.13 -18.15 9.34
CA ARG A 82 8.36 -17.46 9.76
C ARG A 82 8.13 -16.55 10.96
N TYR A 83 6.97 -15.92 11.08
CA TYR A 83 6.72 -14.92 12.12
C TYR A 83 5.98 -15.42 13.36
N LEU A 84 5.62 -16.72 13.42
CA LEU A 84 4.96 -17.32 14.59
C LEU A 84 5.77 -17.24 15.90
N HIS A 85 7.06 -16.93 15.82
CA HIS A 85 7.95 -16.75 16.97
C HIS A 85 7.97 -15.31 17.50
N LEU A 86 7.56 -14.33 16.68
CA LEU A 86 7.45 -12.94 17.11
C LEU A 86 6.36 -12.81 18.18
N LYS A 87 6.38 -11.70 18.93
CA LYS A 87 5.41 -11.46 20.00
C LYS A 87 4.00 -11.44 19.43
N ASP A 88 3.34 -12.59 19.53
CA ASP A 88 1.96 -12.83 19.12
C ASP A 88 1.25 -13.84 20.04
N ASP A 89 1.62 -13.87 21.33
CA ASP A 89 0.94 -14.71 22.32
C ASP A 89 0.97 -16.23 22.06
N LYS A 90 2.14 -16.83 21.83
CA LYS A 90 2.29 -18.21 22.29
C LYS A 90 2.24 -18.22 23.81
N PHE A 91 1.05 -18.46 24.35
CA PHE A 91 0.88 -19.01 25.70
C PHE A 91 1.85 -20.19 25.83
N THR A 92 2.92 -20.03 26.60
CA THR A 92 3.57 -21.19 27.21
C THR A 92 2.55 -21.76 28.19
N CYS A 93 1.76 -22.73 27.73
CA CYS A 93 1.00 -23.62 28.60
C CYS A 93 2.00 -24.41 29.46
N LYS A 94 2.45 -23.79 30.56
CA LYS A 94 2.88 -24.49 31.77
C LYS A 94 2.15 -24.02 33.02
N GLU A 95 1.21 -23.07 32.92
CA GLU A 95 0.43 -22.56 34.06
C GLU A 95 -1.08 -22.46 33.77
N ALA A 96 -1.61 -23.30 32.89
CA ALA A 96 -3.06 -23.48 32.70
C ALA A 96 -3.54 -24.85 33.24
N ALA A 97 -3.01 -25.27 34.39
CA ALA A 97 -3.59 -26.37 35.13
C ALA A 97 -4.81 -25.85 35.89
N ASN A 98 -6.00 -26.36 35.53
CA ASN A 98 -7.31 -26.15 36.15
C ASN A 98 -8.18 -25.00 35.63
N ILE A 99 -8.50 -24.96 34.33
CA ILE A 99 -9.86 -24.57 33.91
C ILE A 99 -10.24 -25.43 32.69
N GLY A 100 -11.25 -26.27 32.85
CA GLY A 100 -11.79 -27.11 31.80
C GLY A 100 -12.69 -26.33 30.82
N GLU A 101 -12.79 -26.89 29.62
CA GLU A 101 -13.90 -26.79 28.67
C GLU A 101 -13.98 -25.60 27.67
N LEU A 102 -13.73 -25.95 26.40
CA LEU A 102 -14.42 -25.55 25.16
C LEU A 102 -14.66 -24.05 24.89
N THR A 103 -13.74 -23.42 24.16
CA THR A 103 -14.00 -22.66 22.91
C THR A 103 -12.67 -22.27 22.26
N GLY A 104 -12.56 -22.38 20.93
CA GLY A 104 -11.34 -22.07 20.18
C GLY A 104 -11.01 -20.57 20.25
N GLY A 105 -9.94 -20.22 20.96
CA GLY A 105 -9.35 -18.89 20.97
C GLY A 105 -8.01 -18.91 20.24
N PHE A 106 -7.90 -18.14 19.15
CA PHE A 106 -6.61 -17.88 18.53
C PHE A 106 -5.70 -17.10 19.52
N PRO A 107 -4.39 -17.41 19.59
CA PRO A 107 -3.44 -16.63 20.37
C PRO A 107 -3.39 -15.18 19.86
N ARG A 108 -3.22 -14.24 20.80
CA ARG A 108 -3.72 -12.87 20.71
C ARG A 108 -2.54 -11.87 20.71
N ALA A 109 -2.15 -11.27 19.58
CA ALA A 109 -1.05 -10.28 19.50
C ALA A 109 -1.03 -9.25 20.65
N ARG A 110 -0.09 -9.28 21.60
CA ARG A 110 -0.12 -8.27 22.70
C ARG A 110 0.50 -6.93 22.33
N PHE A 111 1.30 -6.90 21.27
CA PHE A 111 2.08 -5.74 20.93
C PHE A 111 2.12 -5.49 19.43
N TYR A 112 2.31 -4.23 19.04
CA TYR A 112 2.57 -3.82 17.68
C TYR A 112 3.78 -2.89 17.61
N SER A 113 4.32 -2.77 16.40
CA SER A 113 5.37 -1.80 16.09
C SER A 113 4.83 -0.80 15.07
N ILE A 114 5.33 0.43 15.09
CA ILE A 114 5.02 1.43 14.06
C ILE A 114 6.15 1.43 13.02
N ALA A 115 5.80 1.39 11.74
CA ALA A 115 6.71 1.66 10.63
C ALA A 115 6.32 3.00 10.01
N MET A 116 7.07 4.06 10.34
CA MET A 116 6.77 5.43 9.95
C MET A 116 7.76 5.91 8.89
N GLN A 117 7.30 6.19 7.68
CA GLN A 117 8.18 6.71 6.63
C GLN A 117 8.26 8.22 6.65
N THR A 118 9.45 8.76 6.42
CA THR A 118 9.65 10.21 6.29
C THR A 118 10.63 10.59 5.18
N TYR A 119 10.36 11.70 4.50
CA TYR A 119 11.23 12.31 3.49
C TYR A 119 11.04 13.83 3.45
N ASN A 120 12.10 14.59 3.72
CA ASN A 120 12.12 16.06 3.73
C ASN A 120 11.00 16.74 4.55
N ARG A 121 10.61 16.13 5.69
CA ARG A 121 9.46 16.52 6.53
C ARG A 121 9.77 16.37 8.01
N ARG A 122 10.90 16.94 8.44
CA ARG A 122 11.39 16.80 9.82
C ARG A 122 10.41 17.39 10.82
N ASP A 123 9.71 18.47 10.47
CA ASP A 123 8.76 19.14 11.35
C ASP A 123 7.49 18.30 11.53
N GLU A 124 6.91 17.80 10.44
CA GLU A 124 5.74 16.91 10.50
C GLU A 124 6.08 15.61 11.23
N LEU A 125 7.23 15.00 10.94
CA LEU A 125 7.73 13.83 11.65
C LEU A 125 7.82 14.09 13.17
N ASN A 126 8.41 15.22 13.55
CA ASN A 126 8.55 15.59 14.96
C ASN A 126 7.18 15.79 15.62
N GLU A 127 6.26 16.49 14.96
CA GLU A 127 4.90 16.71 15.48
C GLU A 127 4.13 15.39 15.65
N THR A 128 4.23 14.50 14.66
CA THR A 128 3.60 13.16 14.71
C THR A 128 4.20 12.32 15.83
N LEU A 129 5.53 12.26 15.95
CA LEU A 129 6.22 11.53 17.04
C LEU A 129 5.86 12.09 18.41
N HIS A 130 5.84 13.42 18.58
CA HIS A 130 5.41 14.05 19.83
C HIS A 130 3.96 13.68 20.17
N SER A 131 3.07 13.70 19.19
CA SER A 131 1.65 13.40 19.39
C SER A 131 1.42 11.95 19.79
N ILE A 132 1.98 10.97 19.07
CA ILE A 132 1.75 9.55 19.37
C ILE A 132 2.49 9.10 20.64
N LEU A 133 3.62 9.72 20.99
CA LEU A 133 4.41 9.39 22.18
C LEU A 133 4.11 10.29 23.39
N SER A 134 3.07 11.14 23.31
CA SER A 134 2.65 12.04 24.40
C SER A 134 2.04 11.28 25.59
N GLU A 135 1.37 10.16 25.32
CA GLU A 135 0.70 9.31 26.29
C GLU A 135 1.27 7.88 26.23
N GLU A 136 1.09 7.13 27.32
CA GLU A 136 1.44 5.71 27.35
C GLU A 136 0.43 4.92 26.50
N ILE A 137 0.93 4.16 25.52
CA ILE A 137 0.13 3.26 24.70
C ILE A 137 0.51 1.83 25.06
N PRO A 138 -0.37 1.06 25.75
CA PRO A 138 0.00 -0.23 26.35
C PRO A 138 0.61 -1.24 25.38
N SER A 139 0.09 -1.31 24.16
CA SER A 139 0.51 -2.30 23.17
C SER A 139 1.62 -1.81 22.22
N LEU A 140 2.08 -0.56 22.32
CA LEU A 140 3.13 -0.04 21.44
C LEU A 140 4.50 -0.51 21.92
N LEU A 141 5.17 -1.36 21.12
CA LEU A 141 6.48 -1.90 21.47
C LEU A 141 7.64 -1.03 21.02
N GLU A 142 7.59 -0.51 19.80
CA GLU A 142 8.63 0.33 19.20
C GLU A 142 8.08 1.17 18.06
N VAL A 143 8.75 2.27 17.77
CA VAL A 143 8.57 3.06 16.55
C VAL A 143 9.82 2.93 15.70
N VAL A 144 9.67 2.50 14.46
CA VAL A 144 10.74 2.43 13.47
C VAL A 144 10.50 3.54 12.46
N VAL A 145 11.32 4.59 12.51
CA VAL A 145 11.31 5.68 11.55
C VAL A 145 12.15 5.28 10.35
N VAL A 146 11.50 5.10 9.20
CA VAL A 146 12.12 4.76 7.92
C VAL A 146 12.57 6.05 7.25
N TRP A 147 13.87 6.31 7.33
CA TRP A 147 14.50 7.55 6.94
C TRP A 147 14.89 7.53 5.46
N ASN A 148 14.07 8.14 4.61
CA ASN A 148 14.27 8.15 3.15
C ASN A 148 15.15 9.31 2.65
N ASN A 149 15.64 10.18 3.52
CA ASN A 149 16.62 11.21 3.14
C ASN A 149 17.99 10.53 2.96
N VAL A 150 18.19 9.91 1.79
CA VAL A 150 19.36 9.05 1.50
C VAL A 150 20.69 9.77 1.60
N ASP A 151 20.71 11.06 1.27
CA ASP A 151 21.90 11.91 1.30
C ASP A 151 22.17 12.50 2.70
N GLU A 152 21.31 12.19 3.68
CA GLU A 152 21.41 12.67 5.05
C GLU A 152 21.51 11.50 6.01
N GLN A 153 22.45 11.60 6.95
CA GLN A 153 22.53 10.63 8.04
C GLN A 153 21.26 10.69 8.88
N ALA A 154 20.63 9.53 9.08
CA ALA A 154 19.49 9.40 9.96
C ALA A 154 19.82 9.87 11.38
N PRO A 155 18.86 10.50 12.09
CA PRO A 155 19.02 10.84 13.51
C PRO A 155 19.40 9.64 14.37
N ALA A 156 19.96 9.91 15.56
CA ALA A 156 20.25 8.87 16.52
C ALA A 156 18.97 8.28 17.14
N ASP A 157 18.99 6.99 17.40
CA ASP A 157 17.95 6.29 18.15
C ASP A 157 17.78 6.91 19.54
N TYR A 158 16.55 6.90 20.06
CA TYR A 158 16.25 7.36 21.41
C TYR A 158 15.13 6.53 22.04
N VAL A 159 14.89 6.75 23.34
CA VAL A 159 13.78 6.14 24.08
C VAL A 159 12.86 7.25 24.54
N SER A 160 11.56 7.10 24.27
CA SER A 160 10.55 8.08 24.66
C SER A 160 10.37 8.15 26.18
N LYS A 161 9.66 9.20 26.65
CA LYS A 161 9.27 9.35 28.06
C LYS A 161 8.54 8.13 28.63
N HIS A 162 7.77 7.43 27.79
CA HIS A 162 6.99 6.25 28.15
C HIS A 162 7.71 4.94 27.82
N ARG A 163 9.04 4.96 27.71
CA ARG A 163 9.92 3.79 27.47
C ARG A 163 9.69 3.07 26.14
N VAL A 164 9.13 3.75 25.14
CA VAL A 164 9.01 3.22 23.77
C VAL A 164 10.30 3.57 23.01
N PRO A 165 11.08 2.58 22.53
CA PRO A 165 12.22 2.84 21.67
C PRO A 165 11.77 3.43 20.33
N VAL A 166 12.48 4.47 19.88
CA VAL A 166 12.36 5.05 18.56
C VAL A 166 13.66 4.80 17.83
N ARG A 167 13.61 3.93 16.82
CA ARG A 167 14.75 3.51 16.02
C ARG A 167 14.66 4.13 14.63
N TYR A 168 15.74 4.78 14.20
CA TYR A 168 15.86 5.29 12.85
C TYR A 168 16.53 4.23 11.96
N ARG A 169 15.82 3.82 10.91
CA ARG A 169 16.35 2.94 9.88
C ARG A 169 16.67 3.76 8.64
N GLN A 170 17.95 3.94 8.37
CA GLN A 170 18.42 4.55 7.13
C GLN A 170 17.95 3.71 5.94
N SER A 171 17.21 4.33 5.02
CA SER A 171 16.85 3.69 3.76
C SER A 171 18.02 3.78 2.77
N PRO A 172 18.29 2.72 1.98
CA PRO A 172 19.31 2.75 0.94
C PRO A 172 18.87 3.57 -0.30
N VAL A 173 17.56 3.76 -0.47
CA VAL A 173 16.95 4.51 -1.57
C VAL A 173 15.75 5.29 -1.06
N ASN A 174 15.45 6.44 -1.70
CA ASN A 174 14.17 7.12 -1.47
C ASN A 174 13.07 6.39 -2.24
N SER A 175 12.30 5.56 -1.54
CA SER A 175 11.24 4.76 -2.14
C SER A 175 10.08 4.58 -1.16
N LEU A 176 8.85 4.58 -1.67
CA LEU A 176 7.65 4.28 -0.89
C LEU A 176 7.59 2.83 -0.41
N ASN A 177 8.35 1.94 -1.04
CA ASN A 177 8.44 0.53 -0.65
C ASN A 177 9.17 0.33 0.67
N GLN A 178 9.96 1.30 1.12
CA GLN A 178 10.85 1.14 2.27
C GLN A 178 10.09 0.91 3.57
N LYS A 179 8.93 1.56 3.79
CA LYS A 179 8.08 1.24 4.97
C LYS A 179 7.47 -0.16 4.93
N LEU A 180 7.35 -0.75 3.75
CA LEU A 180 6.80 -2.09 3.56
C LEU A 180 7.85 -3.19 3.74
N TRP A 181 9.14 -2.86 3.94
CA TRP A 181 10.20 -3.84 4.12
C TRP A 181 10.01 -4.64 5.42
N PRO A 182 10.02 -5.99 5.38
CA PRO A 182 9.89 -6.85 6.55
C PRO A 182 11.18 -6.81 7.39
N ASP A 183 11.35 -5.75 8.19
CA ASP A 183 12.55 -5.55 9.01
C ASP A 183 12.87 -6.80 9.85
N PRO A 184 14.04 -7.42 9.68
CA PRO A 184 14.46 -8.53 10.52
C PRO A 184 14.54 -8.18 12.01
N ALA A 185 14.64 -6.88 12.35
CA ALA A 185 14.66 -6.41 13.72
C ALA A 185 13.26 -6.26 14.35
N TYR A 186 12.17 -6.38 13.58
CA TYR A 186 10.82 -6.31 14.14
C TYR A 186 10.57 -7.45 15.13
N LYS A 187 9.86 -7.11 16.22
CA LYS A 187 9.55 -8.05 17.30
C LYS A 187 8.05 -8.39 17.40
N THR A 188 7.23 -7.84 16.51
CA THR A 188 5.77 -7.99 16.51
C THR A 188 5.28 -8.48 15.15
N GLN A 189 4.17 -9.22 15.15
CA GLN A 189 3.50 -9.57 13.90
C GLN A 189 2.63 -8.42 13.36
N ALA A 190 2.07 -7.62 14.27
CA ALA A 190 1.30 -6.44 13.93
C ALA A 190 2.23 -5.25 13.66
N ILE A 191 2.09 -4.65 12.48
CA ILE A 191 2.83 -3.45 12.08
C ILE A 191 1.83 -2.37 11.69
N LEU A 192 1.84 -1.25 12.40
CA LEU A 192 1.12 -0.05 11.99
C LEU A 192 1.98 0.69 10.97
N LEU A 193 1.58 0.62 9.71
CA LEU A 193 2.16 1.42 8.64
C LEU A 193 1.64 2.85 8.77
N SER A 194 2.56 3.82 8.78
CA SER A 194 2.27 5.23 8.99
C SER A 194 3.06 6.12 8.05
N ASP A 195 2.44 7.20 7.59
CA ASP A 195 3.16 8.36 7.05
C ASP A 195 3.56 9.30 8.20
N ASP A 196 4.42 10.28 7.93
CA ASP A 196 4.97 11.22 8.90
C ASP A 196 4.05 12.40 9.25
N ASP A 197 2.90 12.51 8.59
CA ASP A 197 1.92 13.59 8.73
C ASP A 197 0.51 13.09 9.09
N VAL A 198 0.36 11.80 9.41
CA VAL A 198 -0.94 11.17 9.71
C VAL A 198 -0.83 10.26 10.94
N HIS A 199 -1.73 10.42 11.91
CA HIS A 199 -1.79 9.54 13.06
C HIS A 199 -3.16 9.48 13.75
N TYR A 200 -3.43 8.39 14.46
CA TYR A 200 -4.51 8.33 15.43
C TYR A 200 -4.13 9.09 16.71
N HIS A 201 -5.12 9.47 17.52
CA HIS A 201 -4.85 9.85 18.91
C HIS A 201 -4.39 8.61 19.72
N PRO A 202 -3.57 8.77 20.78
CA PRO A 202 -3.00 7.63 21.52
C PRO A 202 -4.01 6.57 21.98
N SER A 203 -5.15 6.99 22.54
CA SER A 203 -6.18 6.02 22.95
C SER A 203 -6.96 5.38 21.79
N ASP A 204 -6.99 6.03 20.62
CA ASP A 204 -7.65 5.51 19.42
C ASP A 204 -6.77 4.52 18.65
N VAL A 205 -5.44 4.67 18.69
CA VAL A 205 -4.53 3.68 18.08
C VAL A 205 -4.57 2.35 18.84
N GLU A 206 -4.68 2.38 20.17
CA GLU A 206 -4.86 1.15 20.96
C GLU A 206 -6.17 0.45 20.56
N PHE A 207 -7.27 1.19 20.41
CA PHE A 207 -8.52 0.62 19.91
C PHE A 207 -8.37 0.03 18.50
N ALA A 208 -7.73 0.76 17.59
CA ALA A 208 -7.51 0.29 16.22
C ALA A 208 -6.67 -1.00 16.18
N PHE A 209 -5.66 -1.10 17.06
CA PHE A 209 -4.89 -2.33 17.25
C PHE A 209 -5.76 -3.48 17.75
N GLN A 210 -6.60 -3.25 18.77
CA GLN A 210 -7.53 -4.27 19.27
C GLN A 210 -8.53 -4.73 18.19
N ALA A 211 -9.06 -3.81 17.40
CA ALA A 211 -9.93 -4.13 16.27
C ALA A 211 -9.20 -4.96 15.20
N TRP A 212 -7.94 -4.62 14.87
CA TRP A 212 -7.12 -5.41 13.97
C TRP A 212 -6.87 -6.82 14.51
N ARG A 213 -6.56 -6.97 15.80
CA ARG A 213 -6.33 -8.28 16.42
C ARG A 213 -7.54 -9.19 16.32
N GLU A 214 -8.73 -8.65 16.55
CA GLU A 214 -9.94 -9.47 16.61
C GLU A 214 -10.53 -9.72 15.22
N PHE A 215 -10.49 -8.73 14.32
CA PHE A 215 -11.25 -8.75 13.06
C PHE A 215 -10.41 -8.50 11.81
N GLY A 216 -9.17 -8.02 11.95
CA GLY A 216 -8.39 -7.44 10.86
C GLY A 216 -7.09 -8.16 10.48
N GLN A 217 -6.70 -9.25 11.16
CA GLN A 217 -5.38 -9.88 10.95
C GLN A 217 -5.13 -10.37 9.50
N HIS A 218 -6.19 -10.63 8.74
CA HIS A 218 -6.13 -11.15 7.36
C HIS A 218 -6.34 -10.08 6.28
N ARG A 219 -6.24 -8.79 6.63
CA ARG A 219 -6.60 -7.68 5.75
C ARG A 219 -5.90 -6.39 6.17
N MET A 220 -5.77 -5.44 5.24
CA MET A 220 -5.37 -4.08 5.61
C MET A 220 -6.42 -3.46 6.53
N THR A 221 -6.03 -2.90 7.67
CA THR A 221 -6.99 -2.40 8.68
C THR A 221 -6.58 -1.03 9.21
N GLY A 222 -7.40 0.01 9.05
CA GLY A 222 -6.94 1.37 9.34
C GLY A 222 -7.94 2.47 8.99
N ALA A 223 -7.49 3.74 9.00
CA ALA A 223 -8.42 4.87 9.06
C ALA A 223 -8.92 5.36 7.69
N LEU A 224 -8.04 5.32 6.69
CA LEU A 224 -8.22 6.02 5.41
C LEU A 224 -8.79 5.09 4.34
N ALA A 225 -10.10 4.87 4.36
CA ALA A 225 -10.81 4.10 3.34
C ALA A 225 -10.81 4.82 1.97
N ARG A 226 -10.74 4.05 0.89
CA ARG A 226 -10.77 4.51 -0.50
C ARG A 226 -11.52 3.54 -1.40
N CYS A 227 -12.06 4.08 -2.48
CA CYS A 227 -12.94 3.35 -3.38
C CYS A 227 -12.27 3.07 -4.72
N ALA A 228 -12.64 1.93 -5.32
CA ALA A 228 -12.24 1.50 -6.64
C ALA A 228 -13.51 1.23 -7.45
N GLU A 229 -13.88 2.19 -8.30
CA GLU A 229 -15.18 2.20 -8.96
C GLU A 229 -15.04 1.68 -10.40
N PRO A 230 -15.85 0.72 -10.84
CA PRO A 230 -15.83 0.28 -12.23
C PRO A 230 -16.25 1.43 -13.16
N ILE A 231 -15.45 1.62 -14.21
CA ILE A 231 -15.78 2.49 -15.35
C ILE A 231 -15.80 1.65 -16.63
N GLU A 232 -15.92 2.30 -17.78
CA GLU A 232 -15.94 1.65 -19.10
C GLU A 232 -14.67 0.80 -19.35
N ASP A 233 -14.78 -0.17 -20.28
CA ASP A 233 -13.67 -1.03 -20.71
C ASP A 233 -13.02 -1.87 -19.60
N GLY A 234 -13.78 -2.16 -18.53
CA GLY A 234 -13.32 -2.99 -17.42
C GLY A 234 -12.30 -2.31 -16.50
N LYS A 235 -12.05 -1.02 -16.70
CA LYS A 235 -11.12 -0.21 -15.90
C LYS A 235 -11.73 0.18 -14.55
N LEU A 236 -10.87 0.59 -13.63
CA LEU A 236 -11.25 1.08 -12.31
C LEU A 236 -10.82 2.55 -12.13
N ARG A 237 -11.69 3.35 -11.51
CA ARG A 237 -11.38 4.70 -11.08
C ARG A 237 -11.10 4.71 -9.58
N TYR A 238 -9.98 5.30 -9.19
CA TYR A 238 -9.66 5.58 -7.79
C TYR A 238 -10.44 6.81 -7.31
N SER A 239 -11.01 6.74 -6.11
CA SER A 239 -11.66 7.90 -5.48
C SER A 239 -11.52 7.92 -3.96
N LEU A 240 -11.84 9.06 -3.36
CA LEU A 240 -11.91 9.23 -1.91
C LEU A 240 -13.19 8.63 -1.29
N CYS A 241 -14.00 7.91 -2.09
CA CYS A 241 -15.38 7.54 -1.81
C CYS A 241 -16.31 8.77 -1.78
N ALA A 242 -17.30 8.79 -2.66
CA ALA A 242 -18.39 9.76 -2.63
C ALA A 242 -19.33 9.49 -1.43
N GLU A 243 -20.14 10.48 -1.05
CA GLU A 243 -21.07 10.37 0.09
C GLU A 243 -22.11 9.25 -0.07
N ASP A 244 -22.45 8.89 -1.30
CA ASP A 244 -23.40 7.85 -1.68
C ASP A 244 -22.76 6.49 -1.97
N GLN A 245 -21.45 6.33 -1.73
CA GLN A 245 -20.76 5.05 -1.88
C GLN A 245 -20.94 4.19 -0.63
N ASP A 246 -21.64 3.07 -0.79
CA ASP A 246 -21.88 2.11 0.30
C ASP A 246 -20.70 1.15 0.54
N ALA A 247 -19.69 1.14 -0.33
CA ALA A 247 -18.58 0.19 -0.28
C ALA A 247 -17.23 0.82 -0.58
N TYR A 248 -16.18 0.34 0.07
CA TYR A 248 -14.79 0.71 -0.16
C TYR A 248 -13.95 -0.54 -0.43
N ALA A 249 -12.85 -0.39 -1.15
CA ALA A 249 -12.02 -1.51 -1.59
C ALA A 249 -10.58 -1.42 -1.10
N MET A 250 -10.21 -0.29 -0.51
CA MET A 250 -8.84 -0.04 -0.04
C MET A 250 -8.83 0.69 1.31
N VAL A 251 -7.81 0.41 2.12
CA VAL A 251 -7.40 1.25 3.25
C VAL A 251 -5.93 1.61 3.10
N LEU A 252 -5.59 2.90 3.17
CA LEU A 252 -4.24 3.37 2.86
C LEU A 252 -3.20 2.98 3.91
N THR A 253 -1.99 2.65 3.48
CA THR A 253 -0.84 2.31 4.35
C THR A 253 -0.26 3.53 5.07
N SER A 254 -0.85 4.72 4.89
CA SER A 254 -0.50 5.94 5.62
C SER A 254 -0.97 5.91 7.07
N LEU A 255 -1.95 5.07 7.41
CA LEU A 255 -2.36 4.79 8.79
C LEU A 255 -3.17 3.48 8.84
N ALA A 256 -2.47 2.35 8.70
CA ALA A 256 -3.09 1.02 8.71
C ALA A 256 -2.21 -0.07 9.29
N PHE A 257 -2.82 -0.93 10.09
CA PHE A 257 -2.25 -2.19 10.52
C PHE A 257 -2.21 -3.19 9.36
N ALA A 258 -1.07 -3.87 9.27
CA ALA A 258 -0.87 -5.05 8.45
C ALA A 258 -0.15 -6.13 9.27
N HIS A 259 -0.43 -7.39 8.96
CA HIS A 259 0.39 -8.49 9.42
C HIS A 259 1.73 -8.51 8.66
N ILE A 260 2.86 -8.65 9.35
CA ILE A 260 4.21 -8.63 8.75
C ILE A 260 4.40 -9.68 7.63
N SER A 261 3.63 -10.78 7.64
CA SER A 261 3.69 -11.76 6.54
C SER A 261 3.20 -11.22 5.19
N PHE A 262 2.35 -10.19 5.18
CA PHE A 262 1.99 -9.50 3.93
C PHE A 262 3.14 -8.67 3.42
N MET A 263 3.88 -8.00 4.31
CA MET A 263 5.10 -7.25 3.99
C MET A 263 6.18 -8.18 3.44
N ASP A 264 6.37 -9.34 4.07
CA ASP A 264 7.30 -10.38 3.61
C ASP A 264 6.93 -10.91 2.22
N TYR A 265 5.67 -11.30 2.01
CA TYR A 265 5.21 -11.71 0.69
C TYR A 265 5.40 -10.60 -0.35
N TYR A 266 5.03 -9.35 -0.01
CA TYR A 266 5.22 -8.19 -0.87
C TYR A 266 6.68 -7.96 -1.25
N TRP A 267 7.63 -8.32 -0.38
CA TRP A 267 9.07 -8.22 -0.62
C TRP A 267 9.73 -9.50 -1.14
N SER A 268 8.95 -10.55 -1.41
CA SER A 268 9.45 -11.79 -1.98
C SER A 268 10.05 -11.61 -3.38
N ASP A 269 10.77 -12.64 -3.81
CA ASP A 269 11.38 -12.76 -5.13
C ASP A 269 10.38 -13.15 -6.24
N GLU A 270 9.08 -13.25 -5.92
CA GLU A 270 8.05 -13.54 -6.90
C GLU A 270 8.03 -12.47 -8.00
N ALA A 271 7.90 -12.90 -9.25
CA ALA A 271 8.03 -12.02 -10.41
C ALA A 271 7.00 -10.89 -10.39
N ASP A 272 5.76 -11.19 -10.00
CA ASP A 272 4.68 -10.21 -9.90
C ASP A 272 4.94 -9.20 -8.78
N MET A 273 5.44 -9.65 -7.62
CA MET A 273 5.82 -8.75 -6.50
C MET A 273 7.00 -7.86 -6.86
N THR A 274 8.01 -8.41 -7.54
CA THR A 274 9.15 -7.64 -8.05
C THR A 274 8.70 -6.59 -9.07
N THR A 275 7.80 -6.96 -9.98
CA THR A 275 7.23 -6.05 -10.98
C THR A 275 6.43 -4.93 -10.32
N MET A 276 5.63 -5.27 -9.30
CA MET A 276 4.82 -4.33 -8.54
C MET A 276 5.69 -3.33 -7.76
N ARG A 277 6.74 -3.79 -7.05
CA ARG A 277 7.69 -2.90 -6.36
C ARG A 277 8.39 -1.93 -7.32
N LYS A 278 8.87 -2.43 -8.47
CA LYS A 278 9.46 -1.59 -9.53
C LYS A 278 8.45 -0.60 -10.12
N TYR A 279 7.18 -0.96 -10.21
CA TYR A 279 6.14 -0.03 -10.63
C TYR A 279 5.99 1.11 -9.62
N VAL A 280 5.88 0.79 -8.34
CA VAL A 280 5.79 1.78 -7.25
C VAL A 280 6.99 2.73 -7.26
N ASP A 281 8.21 2.21 -7.39
CA ASP A 281 9.44 3.03 -7.45
C ASP A 281 9.44 3.99 -8.65
N ARG A 282 9.05 3.50 -9.83
CA ARG A 282 9.02 4.31 -11.06
C ARG A 282 8.00 5.44 -11.00
N HIS A 283 6.87 5.23 -10.34
CA HIS A 283 5.78 6.20 -10.29
C HIS A 283 5.77 7.04 -8.99
N MET A 284 6.58 6.65 -7.99
CA MET A 284 6.56 7.22 -6.64
C MET A 284 5.12 7.38 -6.11
N ASN A 285 4.34 6.31 -6.24
CA ASN A 285 2.92 6.25 -5.86
C ASN A 285 2.47 4.78 -5.69
N CYS A 286 1.27 4.59 -5.15
CA CYS A 286 0.50 3.34 -5.20
C CYS A 286 1.04 2.13 -4.42
N GLU A 287 1.95 2.33 -3.47
CA GLU A 287 2.38 1.26 -2.56
C GLU A 287 1.22 0.76 -1.68
N ASP A 288 0.30 1.67 -1.31
CA ASP A 288 -0.91 1.34 -0.57
C ASP A 288 -1.93 0.55 -1.41
N ILE A 289 -2.14 0.95 -2.67
CA ILE A 289 -3.00 0.24 -3.62
C ILE A 289 -2.43 -1.16 -3.86
N ALA A 290 -1.10 -1.28 -4.01
CA ALA A 290 -0.40 -2.55 -4.15
C ALA A 290 -0.63 -3.46 -2.93
N MET A 291 -0.50 -2.92 -1.72
CA MET A 291 -0.73 -3.69 -0.50
C MET A 291 -2.18 -4.19 -0.39
N ASN A 292 -3.18 -3.38 -0.72
CA ASN A 292 -4.58 -3.83 -0.70
C ASN A 292 -4.84 -4.94 -1.73
N HIS A 293 -4.27 -4.82 -2.94
CA HIS A 293 -4.30 -5.86 -3.97
C HIS A 293 -3.68 -7.16 -3.45
N VAL A 294 -2.50 -7.10 -2.85
CA VAL A 294 -1.79 -8.25 -2.29
C VAL A 294 -2.58 -8.91 -1.16
N THR A 295 -3.10 -8.13 -0.21
CA THR A 295 -3.85 -8.71 0.90
C THR A 295 -5.13 -9.39 0.42
N SER A 296 -5.90 -8.73 -0.46
CA SER A 296 -7.16 -9.29 -0.95
C SER A 296 -6.93 -10.50 -1.86
N LEU A 297 -5.84 -10.50 -2.66
CA LEU A 297 -5.41 -11.67 -3.42
C LEU A 297 -5.18 -12.89 -2.51
N LEU A 298 -4.44 -12.70 -1.41
CA LEU A 298 -3.99 -13.79 -0.54
C LEU A 298 -5.05 -14.29 0.46
N THR A 299 -6.07 -13.50 0.75
CA THR A 299 -7.04 -13.85 1.80
C THR A 299 -8.47 -13.92 1.30
N GLY A 300 -8.77 -13.39 0.11
CA GLY A 300 -10.14 -13.27 -0.36
C GLY A 300 -10.98 -12.32 0.51
N GLN A 301 -10.35 -11.41 1.25
CA GLN A 301 -11.05 -10.43 2.09
C GLN A 301 -10.78 -8.99 1.64
N GLY A 302 -11.80 -8.14 1.73
CA GLY A 302 -11.65 -6.69 1.59
C GLY A 302 -10.88 -6.07 2.78
N PRO A 303 -10.53 -4.79 2.73
CA PRO A 303 -9.85 -4.09 3.83
C PRO A 303 -10.83 -3.66 4.91
N LEU A 304 -10.40 -3.48 6.16
CA LEU A 304 -11.25 -3.06 7.29
C LEU A 304 -11.00 -1.61 7.69
N GLN A 305 -11.98 -0.74 7.52
CA GLN A 305 -11.93 0.61 8.04
C GLN A 305 -12.15 0.59 9.55
N VAL A 306 -11.25 1.25 10.28
CA VAL A 306 -11.36 1.46 11.72
C VAL A 306 -11.26 2.95 12.04
N ALA A 307 -12.35 3.50 12.57
CA ALA A 307 -12.43 4.87 13.04
C ALA A 307 -12.24 4.94 14.56
N GLY A 308 -11.39 5.87 15.00
CA GLY A 308 -11.27 6.24 16.41
C GLY A 308 -12.52 6.97 16.91
N ARG A 309 -12.53 7.28 18.21
CA ARG A 309 -13.56 8.15 18.79
C ARG A 309 -13.38 9.57 18.29
N LYS A 310 -12.12 10.00 18.19
CA LYS A 310 -11.74 11.22 17.50
C LYS A 310 -11.36 10.88 16.06
N ARG A 311 -11.57 11.83 15.16
CA ARG A 311 -11.03 11.75 13.81
C ARG A 311 -9.50 11.68 13.90
N TYR A 312 -8.87 10.85 13.07
CA TYR A 312 -7.43 10.85 12.94
C TYR A 312 -6.91 12.24 12.53
N VAL A 313 -5.68 12.54 12.91
CA VAL A 313 -4.98 13.76 12.49
C VAL A 313 -4.35 13.49 11.13
N ASN A 314 -4.52 14.42 10.20
CA ASN A 314 -3.80 14.48 8.93
C ASN A 314 -3.41 15.95 8.73
N MET A 315 -2.11 16.23 8.79
CA MET A 315 -1.58 17.60 8.75
C MET A 315 -1.68 18.23 7.35
N GLU A 316 -1.80 17.39 6.31
CA GLU A 316 -1.90 17.81 4.91
C GLU A 316 -0.88 18.90 4.51
N PRO A 317 0.44 18.65 4.65
CA PRO A 317 1.46 19.66 4.40
C PRO A 317 1.36 20.25 2.98
N ALA A 318 1.74 21.53 2.84
CA ALA A 318 1.58 22.29 1.60
C ALA A 318 2.31 21.67 0.39
N SER A 319 3.39 20.94 0.65
CA SER A 319 4.11 20.12 -0.33
C SER A 319 3.91 18.63 -0.04
N GLY A 320 3.44 17.88 -1.04
CA GLY A 320 3.26 16.43 -0.94
C GLY A 320 3.01 15.78 -2.29
N ILE A 321 3.28 14.47 -2.38
CA ILE A 321 3.07 13.69 -3.60
C ILE A 321 1.59 13.73 -4.02
N SER A 322 0.67 13.71 -3.05
CA SER A 322 -0.78 13.78 -3.25
C SER A 322 -1.28 15.09 -3.87
N ARG A 323 -0.51 16.19 -3.71
CA ARG A 323 -0.85 17.51 -4.27
C ARG A 323 -0.36 17.71 -5.70
N LYS A 324 0.45 16.80 -6.24
CA LYS A 324 0.97 16.92 -7.62
C LYS A 324 -0.17 16.76 -8.65
N PRO A 325 -0.18 17.53 -9.74
CA PRO A 325 -1.16 17.35 -10.82
C PRO A 325 -1.17 15.91 -11.35
N GLY A 326 -2.35 15.37 -11.61
CA GLY A 326 -2.52 14.01 -12.14
C GLY A 326 -2.39 12.88 -11.10
N HIS A 327 -2.17 13.18 -9.81
CA HIS A 327 -2.00 12.15 -8.77
C HIS A 327 -3.16 11.13 -8.72
N LEU A 328 -4.42 11.58 -8.75
CA LEU A 328 -5.59 10.69 -8.74
C LEU A 328 -5.74 9.88 -10.03
N GLY A 329 -5.33 10.44 -11.17
CA GLY A 329 -5.30 9.75 -12.45
C GLY A 329 -4.27 8.62 -12.44
N ALA A 330 -3.06 8.89 -11.94
CA ALA A 330 -2.03 7.88 -11.72
C ALA A 330 -2.51 6.78 -10.77
N ARG A 331 -3.23 7.13 -9.70
CA ARG A 331 -3.81 6.13 -8.78
C ARG A 331 -4.89 5.26 -9.43
N SER A 332 -5.71 5.82 -10.31
CA SER A 332 -6.67 5.03 -11.10
C SER A 332 -5.92 4.05 -12.00
N GLN A 333 -4.86 4.51 -12.66
CA GLN A 333 -4.02 3.64 -13.49
C GLN A 333 -3.37 2.49 -12.69
N CYS A 334 -2.94 2.72 -11.45
CA CYS A 334 -2.40 1.68 -10.58
C CYS A 334 -3.40 0.55 -10.29
N LEU A 335 -4.71 0.85 -10.21
CA LEU A 335 -5.74 -0.18 -10.01
C LEU A 335 -5.76 -1.15 -11.19
N ASP A 336 -5.70 -0.61 -12.41
CA ASP A 336 -5.71 -1.40 -13.63
C ASP A 336 -4.39 -2.16 -13.81
N ASP A 337 -3.26 -1.48 -13.65
CA ASP A 337 -1.94 -2.07 -13.89
C ASP A 337 -1.64 -3.22 -12.89
N PHE A 338 -2.12 -3.15 -11.65
CA PHE A 338 -1.95 -4.25 -10.68
C PHE A 338 -2.91 -5.41 -10.95
N ALA A 339 -4.13 -5.15 -11.43
CA ALA A 339 -5.00 -6.22 -11.93
C ALA A 339 -4.38 -6.92 -13.15
N ASP A 340 -3.72 -6.17 -14.04
CA ASP A 340 -3.01 -6.71 -15.21
C ASP A 340 -1.79 -7.56 -14.81
N ILE A 341 -1.04 -7.18 -13.76
CA ILE A 341 0.06 -7.99 -13.21
C ILE A 341 -0.45 -9.39 -12.81
N PHE A 342 -1.57 -9.45 -12.09
CA PHE A 342 -2.17 -10.71 -11.63
C PHE A 342 -3.01 -11.43 -12.69
N GLY A 343 -3.46 -10.73 -13.74
CA GLY A 343 -4.42 -11.24 -14.72
C GLY A 343 -5.83 -11.48 -14.18
N CYS A 344 -6.17 -10.85 -13.05
CA CYS A 344 -7.48 -10.96 -12.39
C CYS A 344 -7.75 -9.75 -11.48
N LYS A 345 -9.02 -9.55 -11.09
CA LYS A 345 -9.42 -8.48 -10.15
C LYS A 345 -9.25 -8.97 -8.71
N ALA A 346 -8.22 -8.48 -8.02
CA ALA A 346 -7.90 -8.92 -6.66
C ALA A 346 -8.65 -8.13 -5.57
N LEU A 347 -8.94 -6.84 -5.79
CA LEU A 347 -9.62 -6.02 -4.80
C LEU A 347 -11.03 -6.52 -4.51
N ILE A 348 -11.39 -6.49 -3.23
CA ILE A 348 -12.68 -6.94 -2.72
C ILE A 348 -13.32 -5.78 -1.96
N ASN A 349 -14.56 -5.48 -2.30
CA ASN A 349 -15.35 -4.46 -1.64
C ASN A 349 -15.72 -4.90 -0.21
N GLU A 350 -15.74 -3.93 0.70
CA GLU A 350 -16.24 -4.04 2.06
C GLU A 350 -17.25 -2.93 2.31
N THR A 351 -18.30 -3.23 3.07
CA THR A 351 -19.33 -2.28 3.50
C THR A 351 -19.33 -2.08 5.01
N GLY A 352 -18.82 -3.04 5.78
CA GLY A 352 -18.66 -2.94 7.21
C GLY A 352 -17.50 -2.04 7.61
N HIS A 353 -17.63 -1.34 8.74
CA HIS A 353 -16.53 -0.63 9.38
C HIS A 353 -16.65 -0.77 10.90
N ILE A 354 -15.54 -0.57 11.61
CA ILE A 354 -15.51 -0.55 13.06
C ILE A 354 -15.26 0.88 13.52
N GLN A 355 -16.05 1.36 14.47
CA GLN A 355 -15.86 2.68 15.07
C GLN A 355 -15.85 2.60 16.59
N ARG A 356 -14.91 3.32 17.21
CA ARG A 356 -14.85 3.46 18.66
C ARG A 356 -15.97 4.37 19.16
N SER A 357 -17.13 3.81 19.46
CA SER A 357 -18.19 4.53 20.18
C SER A 357 -19.16 3.56 20.85
N VAL A 358 -19.94 4.10 21.79
CA VAL A 358 -21.33 3.65 21.98
C VAL A 358 -22.10 4.31 20.84
N VAL A 359 -22.78 3.55 19.98
CA VAL A 359 -23.74 4.15 19.06
C VAL A 359 -24.81 4.77 19.95
N VAL A 360 -24.86 6.10 20.05
CA VAL A 360 -26.03 6.76 20.63
C VAL A 360 -27.08 6.67 19.54
N LEU A 361 -27.84 5.57 19.60
CA LEU A 361 -28.96 5.30 18.71
C LEU A 361 -30.07 6.33 18.90
#